data_AF-A0A7Y2K535-F1
#
_entry.id   AF-A0A7Y2K535-F1
#
_cell.length_a   1.000
_cell.length_b   1.000
_cell.length_c   1.000
_cell.angle_alpha   90.00
_cell.angle_beta   90.00
_cell.angle_gamma   90.00
#
_symmetry.space_group_name_H-M   'P 1'
#
loop_
_entity.id
_entity.type
_entity.pdbx_description
1 polymer ?
#
loop_
_entity_poly.entity_id
_entity_poly.type
_entity_poly.pdbx_seq_one_letter_code
_entity_poly.pdbx_strand_id
1 'polypeptide(L)' 'SKYRGQVGVFEGAGYSSKGLYRPMLDCIMFSKGDKQFCTVCNNAIVKVINHYSE' A
#
# COMPACT_ATOMS: atom_id res chain seq x y z
N SER A 1 2.95 -11.59 12.06
CA SER A 1 1.87 -10.73 12.59
C SER A 1 0.53 -11.24 12.10
N LYS A 2 -0.49 -11.23 12.95
CA LYS A 2 -1.86 -11.70 12.68
C LYS A 2 -2.51 -11.04 11.45
N TYR A 3 -2.08 -9.84 11.08
CA TYR A 3 -2.67 -9.04 9.99
C TYR A 3 -1.82 -9.00 8.70
N ARG A 4 -0.83 -9.91 8.56
CA ARG A 4 -0.02 -9.98 7.34
C ARG A 4 -0.93 -10.33 6.15
N GLY A 5 -0.82 -9.58 5.06
CA GLY A 5 -1.63 -9.80 3.86
C GLY A 5 -3.07 -9.28 3.94
N GLN A 6 -3.48 -8.68 5.06
CA GLN A 6 -4.82 -8.10 5.20
C GLN A 6 -4.84 -6.60 4.96
N VAL A 7 -5.91 -6.11 4.33
CA VAL A 7 -6.19 -4.69 4.18
C VAL A 7 -6.76 -4.15 5.50
N GLY A 8 -6.24 -3.01 5.94
CA GLY A 8 -6.66 -2.36 7.18
C GLY A 8 -6.15 -0.92 7.26
N VAL A 9 -6.20 -0.35 8.47
CA VAL A 9 -5.75 1.02 8.74
C VAL A 9 -4.58 0.95 9.72
N PHE A 10 -3.36 0.95 9.18
CA PHE A 10 -2.14 0.82 9.98
C PHE A 10 -1.46 2.18 10.11
N GLU A 11 -1.26 2.66 11.34
CA GLU A 11 -0.63 3.96 11.57
C GLU A 11 0.86 3.94 11.19
N GLY A 12 1.33 5.08 10.67
CA GLY A 12 2.68 5.30 10.19
C GLY A 12 2.79 5.15 8.68
N ALA A 13 2.95 6.26 7.98
CA ALA A 13 3.08 6.32 6.53
C ALA A 13 3.67 7.67 6.11
N GLY A 14 4.13 7.78 4.86
CA GLY A 14 4.53 9.08 4.28
C GLY A 14 5.56 9.83 5.11
N TYR A 15 6.58 9.13 5.62
CA TYR A 15 7.63 9.68 6.49
C TYR A 15 7.16 10.19 7.87
N SER A 16 5.89 10.00 8.23
CA SER A 16 5.35 10.25 9.57
C SER A 16 5.04 8.96 10.30
N SER A 17 5.37 8.88 11.59
CA SER A 17 5.04 7.76 12.46
C SER A 17 3.61 7.81 13.01
N LYS A 18 2.95 8.98 12.97
CA LYS A 18 1.60 9.20 13.51
C LYS A 18 0.75 10.07 12.59
N GLY A 19 -0.58 9.94 12.68
CA GLY A 19 -1.54 10.76 11.95
C GLY A 19 -1.66 10.47 10.45
N LEU A 20 -0.77 9.64 9.89
CA LEU A 20 -0.89 9.07 8.55
C LEU A 20 -1.03 7.56 8.64
N TYR A 21 -1.78 6.97 7.71
CA TYR A 21 -2.13 5.56 7.72
C TYR A 21 -1.80 4.90 6.40
N ARG A 22 -1.33 3.66 6.46
CA ARG A 22 -1.09 2.79 5.32
C ARG A 22 -2.10 1.64 5.28
N PRO A 23 -2.43 1.13 4.07
CA PRO A 23 -3.48 0.13 3.91
C PRO A 23 -3.07 -1.29 4.31
N MET A 24 -1.77 -1.58 4.38
CA MET A 24 -1.25 -2.91 4.72
C MET A 24 0.02 -2.78 5.56
N LEU A 25 0.30 -3.79 6.39
CA LEU A 25 1.46 -3.80 7.29
C LEU A 25 2.79 -3.56 6.55
N ASP A 26 2.90 -4.09 5.32
CA ASP A 26 4.09 -4.02 4.49
C ASP A 26 3.74 -4.03 3.00
N CYS A 27 4.55 -3.34 2.20
CA CYS A 27 4.39 -3.11 0.75
C CYS A 27 5.72 -2.55 0.20
N ILE A 28 6.00 -2.74 -1.10
CA ILE A 28 7.14 -2.10 -1.77
C ILE A 28 7.16 -0.57 -1.61
N MET A 29 5.98 0.07 -1.50
CA MET A 29 5.85 1.52 -1.28
C MET A 29 6.21 1.96 0.15
N PHE A 30 6.34 1.02 1.11
CA PHE A 30 6.67 1.31 2.50
C PHE A 30 8.12 0.92 2.84
N SER A 31 8.56 -0.26 2.41
CA SER A 31 9.93 -0.72 2.65
C SER A 31 10.54 -1.26 1.35
N LYS A 32 11.80 -0.88 1.10
CA LYS A 32 12.56 -1.34 -0.07
C LYS A 32 12.85 -2.84 0.03
N GLY A 33 12.85 -3.53 -1.10
CA GLY A 33 13.16 -4.97 -1.21
C GLY A 33 12.36 -5.65 -2.30
N ASP A 34 12.57 -6.96 -2.47
CA ASP A 34 11.78 -7.81 -3.37
C ASP A 34 10.42 -8.12 -2.74
N LYS A 35 9.46 -7.22 -2.93
CA LYS A 35 8.11 -7.29 -2.38
C LYS A 35 7.11 -6.84 -3.43
N GLN A 36 5.93 -7.44 -3.39
CA GLN A 36 4.83 -7.04 -4.26
C GLN A 36 4.16 -5.75 -3.77
N PHE A 37 3.42 -5.09 -4.67
CA PHE A 37 2.46 -4.08 -4.29
C PHE A 37 1.37 -4.67 -3.41
N CYS A 38 0.93 -3.88 -2.44
CA CYS A 38 -0.22 -4.23 -1.61
C CYS A 38 -1.52 -4.19 -2.44
N THR A 39 -2.58 -4.85 -1.98
CA THR A 39 -3.87 -4.93 -2.71
C THR A 39 -4.41 -3.55 -3.11
N VAL A 40 -4.28 -2.55 -2.23
CA VAL A 40 -4.72 -1.18 -2.50
C VAL A 40 -3.85 -0.49 -3.55
N CYS A 41 -2.53 -0.68 -3.51
CA CYS A 41 -1.61 -0.15 -4.52
C CYS A 41 -1.87 -0.78 -5.90
N ASN A 42 -2.07 -2.10 -5.97
CA ASN A 42 -2.42 -2.77 -7.23
C ASN A 42 -3.70 -2.18 -7.84
N ASN A 43 -4.75 -2.03 -7.04
CA ASN A 43 -6.00 -1.44 -7.50
C ASN A 43 -5.84 0.02 -7.95
N ALA A 44 -4.98 0.81 -7.27
CA ALA A 44 -4.68 2.17 -7.68
C ALA A 44 -3.93 2.22 -9.02
N ILE A 45 -2.94 1.34 -9.21
CA ILE A 45 -2.19 1.24 -10.48
C ILE A 45 -3.12 0.89 -11.63
N VAL A 46 -4.00 -0.11 -11.46
CA VAL A 46 -4.98 -0.49 -12.49
C VAL A 46 -5.88 0.69 -12.87
N LYS A 47 -6.37 1.46 -11.89
CA LYS A 47 -7.19 2.66 -12.16
C LYS A 47 -6.44 3.69 -12.99
N VAL A 48 -5.16 3.91 -12.72
CA VAL A 48 -4.33 4.84 -13.49
C VAL A 48 -4.11 4.33 -14.91
N ILE A 49 -3.80 3.04 -15.08
CA ILE A 49 -3.64 2.43 -16.41
C ILE A 49 -4.92 2.59 -17.24
N ASN A 50 -6.07 2.23 -16.66
CA ASN A 50 -7.36 2.35 -17.34
C ASN A 50 -7.67 3.79 -17.74
N HIS A 51 -7.39 4.76 -16.86
CA HIS A 51 -7.60 6.18 -17.17
C HIS A 51 -6.83 6.67 -18.41
N TYR A 52 -5.65 6.09 -18.69
CA TYR A 52 -4.85 6.44 -19.86
C TYR A 52 -5.06 5.52 -21.07
N SER A 53 -5.84 4.45 -20.92
CA SER A 53 -6.05 3.43 -21.97
C SER A 53 -7.49 3.40 -22.51
N GLU A 54 -8.36 4.29 -22.00
CA GLU A 54 -9.75 4.51 -22.45
C GLU A 54 -9.87 5.76 -23.32
#